data_AF-A0A532VHS3-F1
#
_entry.id   AF-A0A532VHS3-F1
#
_cell.length_a   1.000
_cell.length_b   1.000
_cell.length_c   1.000
_cell.angle_alpha   90.00
_cell.angle_beta   90.00
_cell.angle_gamma   90.00
#
_symmetry.space_group_name_H-M   'P 1'
#
loop_
_entity.id
_entity.type
_entity.pdbx_description
1 polymer ?
#
loop_
_entity_poly.entity_id
_entity_poly.type
_entity_poly.pdbx_seq_one_letter_code
_entity_poly.pdbx_strand_id
1 'polypeptide(L)'
;MVLKLLFGMMPLVFIFYGYFLFVILRRGRQTMFKRKFFHAVVSVLNRNAGDIKRCIPQIGLNFRNPSERYPTTSRDIKSSVSLLENIIHQYDVSREKGFKTQFHLEITNDLIKTVTELLDMMKQQNPFVSLSPQDASFLVDLKSSLESNNPQLGLTTLRSLSDTLEDKDTRIKIKATRSTTAIAVAAVDAFLTIFFGLLSFLPL
;
A
#
# COMPACT_ATOMS: atom_id res chain seq x y z
N MET A 1 -47.74 -8.69 7.51
CA MET A 1 -46.70 -9.32 6.66
C MET A 1 -45.48 -8.40 6.48
N VAL A 2 -45.70 -7.13 6.08
CA VAL A 2 -44.65 -6.12 5.88
C VAL A 2 -43.71 -5.90 7.09
N LEU A 3 -44.24 -5.91 8.33
CA LEU A 3 -43.43 -5.69 9.53
C LEU A 3 -42.40 -6.81 9.80
N LYS A 4 -42.72 -8.07 9.46
CA LYS A 4 -41.81 -9.21 9.61
C LYS A 4 -40.69 -9.18 8.56
N LEU A 5 -41.00 -8.72 7.35
CA LEU A 5 -40.03 -8.48 6.28
C LEU A 5 -39.04 -7.36 6.65
N LEU A 6 -39.53 -6.23 7.19
CA LEU A 6 -38.69 -5.13 7.66
C LEU A 6 -37.71 -5.56 8.77
N PHE A 7 -38.18 -6.35 9.73
CA PHE A 7 -37.32 -6.88 10.80
C PHE A 7 -36.27 -7.86 10.27
N GLY A 8 -36.59 -8.64 9.23
CA GLY A 8 -35.65 -9.55 8.58
C GLY A 8 -34.58 -8.84 7.74
N MET A 9 -34.92 -7.71 7.10
CA MET A 9 -33.98 -6.96 6.24
C MET A 9 -33.05 -6.01 7.02
N MET A 10 -33.49 -5.50 8.18
CA MET A 10 -32.68 -4.63 9.06
C MET A 10 -31.25 -5.14 9.34
N PRO A 11 -31.02 -6.39 9.78
CA PRO A 11 -29.66 -6.87 10.07
C PRO A 11 -28.79 -6.92 8.81
N LEU A 12 -29.35 -7.24 7.65
CA LEU A 12 -28.64 -7.33 6.38
C LEU A 12 -28.17 -5.94 5.92
N VAL A 13 -29.04 -4.94 6.08
CA VAL A 13 -28.73 -3.51 5.88
C VAL A 13 -27.62 -3.07 6.85
N PHE A 14 -27.72 -3.39 8.13
CA PHE A 14 -26.71 -3.04 9.13
C PHE A 14 -25.32 -3.64 8.82
N ILE A 15 -25.27 -4.90 8.39
CA ILE A 15 -24.00 -5.55 8.01
C ILE A 15 -23.39 -4.86 6.78
N PHE A 16 -24.20 -4.58 5.75
CA PHE A 16 -23.73 -3.94 4.52
C PHE A 16 -23.17 -2.53 4.79
N TYR A 17 -23.94 -1.68 5.48
CA TYR A 17 -23.50 -0.33 5.80
C TYR A 17 -22.35 -0.31 6.82
N GLY A 18 -22.34 -1.24 7.78
CA GLY A 18 -21.24 -1.42 8.73
C GLY A 18 -19.93 -1.77 8.03
N TYR A 19 -19.97 -2.69 7.07
CA TYR A 19 -18.81 -3.04 6.24
C TYR A 19 -18.34 -1.85 5.40
N PHE A 20 -19.26 -1.14 4.75
CA PHE A 20 -18.94 0.03 3.94
C PHE A 20 -18.29 1.14 4.78
N LEU A 21 -18.85 1.42 5.96
CA LEU A 21 -18.29 2.37 6.92
C LEU A 21 -16.89 1.96 7.37
N PHE A 22 -16.67 0.67 7.65
CA PHE A 22 -15.35 0.13 8.00
C PHE A 22 -14.32 0.37 6.88
N VAL A 23 -14.69 0.13 5.63
CA VAL A 23 -13.82 0.37 4.47
C VAL A 23 -13.46 1.85 4.34
N ILE A 24 -14.44 2.75 4.48
CA ILE A 24 -14.20 4.20 4.45
C ILE A 24 -13.26 4.64 5.57
N LEU A 25 -13.53 4.19 6.81
CA LEU A 25 -12.70 4.52 7.96
C LEU A 25 -11.27 4.01 7.78
N ARG A 26 -11.07 2.81 7.23
CA ARG A 26 -9.74 2.27 6.93
C ARG A 26 -9.00 3.12 5.91
N ARG A 27 -9.64 3.53 4.81
CA ARG A 27 -9.05 4.43 3.81
C ARG A 27 -8.69 5.80 4.39
N GLY A 28 -9.56 6.34 5.25
CA GLY A 28 -9.30 7.60 5.96
C GLY A 28 -8.06 7.53 6.85
N ARG A 29 -7.89 6.45 7.62
CA ARG A 29 -6.70 6.22 8.45
C ARG A 29 -5.42 6.12 7.63
N GLN A 30 -5.45 5.38 6.52
CA GLN A 30 -4.30 5.29 5.61
C GLN A 30 -3.91 6.66 5.05
N THR A 31 -4.89 7.46 4.62
CA THR A 31 -4.64 8.81 4.09
C THR A 31 -4.05 9.72 5.16
N MET A 32 -4.59 9.68 6.39
CA MET A 32 -4.02 10.44 7.51
C MET A 32 -2.59 10.02 7.84
N PHE A 33 -2.27 8.73 7.79
CA PHE A 33 -0.92 8.23 8.00
C PHE A 33 0.05 8.77 6.95
N LYS A 34 -0.29 8.65 5.65
CA LYS A 34 0.50 9.21 4.54
C LYS A 34 0.72 10.70 4.72
N ARG A 35 -0.33 11.43 5.09
CA ARG A 35 -0.28 12.88 5.33
C ARG A 35 0.67 13.25 6.47
N LYS A 36 0.53 12.62 7.63
CA LYS A 36 1.40 12.87 8.80
C LYS A 36 2.87 12.55 8.49
N PHE A 37 3.11 11.42 7.82
CA PHE A 37 4.45 11.05 7.40
C PHE A 37 5.05 12.08 6.43
N PHE A 38 4.30 12.49 5.41
CA PHE A 38 4.80 13.46 4.44
C PHE A 38 5.08 14.83 5.06
N HIS A 39 4.21 15.30 5.97
CA HIS A 39 4.47 16.50 6.76
C HIS A 39 5.76 16.40 7.57
N ALA A 40 6.01 15.24 8.19
CA ALA A 40 7.25 15.01 8.93
C ALA A 40 8.47 15.03 8.01
N VAL A 41 8.39 14.44 6.81
CA VAL A 41 9.46 14.49 5.81
C VAL A 41 9.77 15.93 5.40
N VAL A 42 8.75 16.72 5.03
CA VAL A 42 8.91 18.12 4.66
C VAL A 42 9.48 18.93 5.82
N SER A 43 9.00 18.71 7.05
CA SER A 43 9.54 19.38 8.23
C SER A 43 11.01 19.05 8.48
N VAL A 44 11.43 17.80 8.27
CA VAL A 44 12.82 17.37 8.43
C VAL A 44 13.70 17.98 7.34
N LEU A 45 13.22 18.03 6.09
CA LEU A 45 13.94 18.64 4.97
C LEU A 45 14.14 20.14 5.17
N ASN A 46 13.08 20.86 5.59
CA ASN A 46 13.16 22.29 5.84
C ASN A 46 14.08 22.62 7.03
N ARG A 47 14.13 21.75 8.05
CA ARG A 47 14.99 21.96 9.24
C ARG A 47 16.46 21.70 8.97
N ASN A 48 16.78 20.79 8.04
CA ASN A 48 18.16 20.40 7.70
C ASN A 48 18.52 20.83 6.27
N ALA A 49 18.04 22.00 5.84
CA ALA A 49 18.31 22.56 4.51
C ALA A 49 19.83 22.61 4.27
N GLY A 50 20.34 21.70 3.45
CA GLY A 50 21.77 21.59 3.11
C GLY A 50 22.44 20.24 3.40
N ASP A 51 21.89 19.39 4.27
CA ASP A 51 22.44 18.04 4.53
C ASP A 51 21.36 16.95 4.48
N ILE A 52 21.04 16.55 3.25
CA ILE A 52 20.02 15.53 2.97
C ILE A 52 20.44 14.17 3.57
N LYS A 53 21.74 13.86 3.71
CA LYS A 53 22.20 12.60 4.31
C LYS A 53 21.81 12.48 5.78
N ARG A 54 21.84 13.58 6.54
CA ARG A 54 21.37 13.62 7.95
C ARG A 54 19.86 13.45 8.09
N CYS A 55 19.08 13.69 7.03
CA CYS A 55 17.62 13.55 7.06
C CYS A 55 17.18 12.08 7.07
N ILE A 56 17.94 11.18 6.43
CA ILE A 56 17.58 9.76 6.26
C ILE A 56 17.27 9.04 7.59
N PRO A 57 18.14 9.09 8.63
CA PRO A 57 17.82 8.43 9.91
C PRO A 57 16.62 9.05 10.62
N GLN A 58 16.42 10.38 10.52
CA GLN A 58 15.27 11.06 11.11
C GLN A 58 13.95 10.64 10.43
N ILE A 59 13.96 10.47 9.11
CA ILE A 59 12.82 9.98 8.34
C ILE A 59 12.50 8.53 8.69
N GLY A 60 13.53 7.70 8.91
CA GLY A 60 13.37 6.33 9.42
C GLY A 60 12.65 6.29 10.78
N LEU A 61 13.05 7.16 11.72
CA LEU A 61 12.39 7.28 13.03
C LEU A 61 10.95 7.77 12.91
N ASN A 62 10.71 8.78 12.06
CA ASN A 62 9.38 9.32 11.80
C ASN A 62 8.46 8.35 11.05
N PHE A 63 9.01 7.31 10.41
CA PHE A 63 8.23 6.20 9.88
C PHE A 63 7.93 5.12 10.92
N ARG A 64 8.91 4.83 11.80
CA ARG A 64 8.81 3.78 12.82
C ARG A 64 7.80 4.12 13.91
N ASN A 65 7.80 5.34 14.44
CA ASN A 65 6.87 5.72 15.52
C ASN A 65 5.39 5.58 15.09
N PRO A 66 4.98 6.04 13.89
CA PRO A 66 3.61 5.82 13.41
C PRO A 66 3.31 4.38 13.02
N SER A 67 4.30 3.62 12.50
CA SER A 67 4.08 2.23 12.07
C SER A 67 3.87 1.28 13.25
N GLU A 68 4.52 1.53 14.38
CA GLU A 68 4.31 0.82 15.65
C GLU A 68 2.95 1.17 16.28
N ARG A 69 2.50 2.42 16.15
CA ARG A 69 1.20 2.87 16.68
C ARG A 69 0.00 2.36 15.85
N TYR A 70 0.21 2.06 14.57
CA TYR A 70 -0.85 1.61 13.65
C TYR A 70 -0.42 0.36 12.84
N PRO A 71 -0.25 -0.81 13.50
CA PRO A 71 0.30 -2.02 12.88
C PRO A 71 -0.55 -2.56 11.72
N THR A 72 -1.86 -2.38 11.77
CA THR A 72 -2.78 -2.80 10.69
C THR A 72 -2.67 -1.95 9.44
N THR A 73 -2.19 -0.70 9.57
CA THR A 73 -1.97 0.23 8.45
C THR A 73 -0.57 0.08 7.86
N SER A 74 0.42 -0.24 8.69
CA SER A 74 1.81 -0.45 8.27
C SER A 74 2.04 -1.81 7.59
N ARG A 75 1.17 -2.82 7.78
CA ARG A 75 1.25 -4.08 7.03
C ARG A 75 1.27 -3.89 5.51
N ASP A 76 0.56 -2.88 5.00
CA ASP A 76 0.49 -2.58 3.58
C ASP A 76 1.68 -1.71 3.11
N ILE A 77 2.46 -1.14 4.03
CA ILE A 77 3.53 -0.16 3.77
C ILE A 77 4.85 -0.73 4.30
N LYS A 78 5.63 -1.34 3.39
CA LYS A 78 6.84 -2.11 3.74
C LYS A 78 7.98 -1.25 4.31
N SER A 79 8.14 -0.01 3.83
CA SER A 79 9.23 0.87 4.25
C SER A 79 8.91 2.35 4.03
N SER A 80 9.69 3.23 4.69
CA SER A 80 9.64 4.68 4.48
C SER A 80 9.94 5.07 3.02
N VAL A 81 10.84 4.35 2.37
CA VAL A 81 11.18 4.50 0.94
C VAL A 81 9.98 4.16 0.06
N SER A 82 9.36 3.00 0.26
CA SER A 82 8.17 2.61 -0.49
C SER A 82 7.00 3.58 -0.27
N LEU A 83 6.87 4.14 0.94
CA LEU A 83 5.88 5.16 1.22
C LEU A 83 6.15 6.46 0.47
N LEU A 84 7.41 6.93 0.44
CA LEU A 84 7.82 8.11 -0.29
C LEU A 84 7.56 7.94 -1.81
N GLU A 85 7.92 6.78 -2.37
CA GLU A 85 7.65 6.43 -3.78
C GLU A 85 6.16 6.54 -4.11
N ASN A 86 5.31 5.97 -3.26
CA ASN A 86 3.87 6.05 -3.44
C ASN A 86 3.35 7.49 -3.39
N ILE A 87 3.96 8.35 -2.56
CA ILE A 87 3.55 9.76 -2.45
C ILE A 87 4.00 10.55 -3.69
N ILE A 88 5.23 10.34 -4.18
CA ILE A 88 5.73 10.96 -5.41
C ILE A 88 4.85 10.54 -6.59
N HIS A 89 4.57 9.24 -6.74
CA HIS A 89 3.67 8.76 -7.79
C HIS A 89 2.27 9.38 -7.69
N GLN A 90 1.74 9.59 -6.47
CA GLN A 90 0.46 10.27 -6.29
C GLN A 90 0.49 11.74 -6.72
N TYR A 91 1.61 12.43 -6.52
CA TYR A 91 1.84 13.78 -7.02
C TYR A 91 1.83 13.81 -8.55
N ASP A 92 2.56 12.89 -9.19
CA ASP A 92 2.65 12.80 -10.65
C ASP A 92 1.29 12.54 -11.31
N VAL A 93 0.48 11.66 -10.71
CA VAL A 93 -0.85 11.30 -11.25
C VAL A 93 -1.90 12.37 -10.98
N SER A 94 -1.97 12.90 -9.75
CA SER A 94 -3.07 13.77 -9.32
C SER A 94 -2.83 15.26 -9.60
N ARG A 95 -1.58 15.62 -9.93
CA ARG A 95 -1.08 17.00 -10.02
C ARG A 95 -1.36 17.82 -8.74
N GLU A 96 -0.97 19.08 -8.76
CA GLU A 96 -0.92 19.97 -7.59
C GLU A 96 -2.26 20.10 -6.83
N LYS A 97 -3.39 20.22 -7.55
CA LYS A 97 -4.71 20.40 -6.93
C LYS A 97 -5.18 19.18 -6.14
N GLY A 98 -5.11 17.98 -6.75
CA GLY A 98 -5.52 16.74 -6.08
C GLY A 98 -4.62 16.40 -4.91
N PHE A 99 -3.32 16.68 -5.05
CA PHE A 99 -2.35 16.49 -3.99
C PHE A 99 -2.60 17.43 -2.80
N LYS A 100 -2.85 18.72 -3.05
CA LYS A 100 -3.18 19.71 -2.01
C LYS A 100 -4.41 19.29 -1.21
N THR A 101 -5.45 18.79 -1.86
CA THR A 101 -6.65 18.30 -1.16
C THR A 101 -6.35 17.10 -0.26
N GLN A 102 -5.55 16.15 -0.75
CA GLN A 102 -5.27 14.91 -0.02
C GLN A 102 -4.29 15.13 1.15
N PHE A 103 -3.26 15.94 0.94
CA PHE A 103 -2.18 16.14 1.90
C PHE A 103 -2.30 17.45 2.69
N HIS A 104 -3.13 18.40 2.27
CA HIS A 104 -3.25 19.75 2.84
C HIS A 104 -1.91 20.48 2.94
N LEU A 105 -1.05 20.28 1.95
CA LEU A 105 0.23 20.95 1.84
C LEU A 105 0.32 21.52 0.42
N GLU A 106 0.74 22.77 0.32
CA GLU A 106 1.19 23.31 -0.97
C GLU A 106 2.60 22.80 -1.22
N ILE A 107 2.79 22.20 -2.39
CA ILE A 107 4.06 21.64 -2.81
C ILE A 107 4.58 22.47 -3.96
N THR A 108 5.81 22.93 -3.84
CA THR A 108 6.57 23.47 -4.97
C THR A 108 7.25 22.34 -5.73
N ASN A 109 7.48 22.54 -7.03
CA ASN A 109 8.24 21.58 -7.84
C ASN A 109 9.66 21.36 -7.29
N ASP A 110 10.27 22.39 -6.69
CA ASP A 110 11.58 22.29 -6.04
C ASP A 110 11.56 21.32 -4.85
N LEU A 111 10.51 21.36 -4.03
CA LEU A 111 10.36 20.45 -2.90
C LEU A 111 10.22 19.00 -3.36
N ILE A 112 9.46 18.75 -4.44
CA ILE A 112 9.37 17.40 -5.02
C ILE A 112 10.73 16.94 -5.52
N LYS A 113 11.47 17.80 -6.21
CA LYS A 113 12.82 17.47 -6.67
C LYS A 113 13.72 17.08 -5.50
N THR A 114 13.72 17.84 -4.41
CA THR A 114 14.49 17.50 -3.20
C THR A 114 14.05 16.18 -2.56
N VAL A 115 12.74 15.91 -2.52
CA VAL A 115 12.20 14.64 -2.00
C VAL A 115 12.61 13.47 -2.90
N THR A 116 12.67 13.65 -4.21
CA THR A 116 13.16 12.64 -5.17
C THR A 116 14.66 12.39 -5.00
N GLU A 117 15.47 13.44 -4.84
CA GLU A 117 16.92 13.30 -4.57
C GLU A 117 17.19 12.55 -3.25
N LEU A 118 16.40 12.86 -2.21
CA LEU A 118 16.43 12.12 -0.95
C LEU A 118 16.08 10.64 -1.18
N LEU A 119 15.02 10.34 -1.95
CA LEU A 119 14.62 8.97 -2.25
C LEU A 119 15.75 8.19 -2.93
N ASP A 120 16.40 8.79 -3.92
CA ASP A 120 17.50 8.17 -4.65
C ASP A 120 18.69 7.87 -3.73
N MET A 121 19.03 8.78 -2.82
CA MET A 121 20.06 8.50 -1.82
C MET A 121 19.68 7.41 -0.82
N MET A 122 18.41 7.36 -0.39
CA MET A 122 17.93 6.28 0.48
C MET A 122 18.06 4.92 -0.22
N LYS A 123 17.76 4.86 -1.52
CA LYS A 123 17.95 3.64 -2.34
C LYS A 123 19.42 3.30 -2.54
N GLN A 124 20.29 4.28 -2.73
CA GLN A 124 21.73 4.01 -2.84
C GLN A 124 22.30 3.40 -1.55
N GLN A 125 21.86 3.89 -0.38
CA GLN A 125 22.29 3.36 0.91
C GLN A 125 21.69 1.98 1.23
N ASN A 126 20.45 1.74 0.81
CA ASN A 126 19.78 0.46 1.01
C ASN A 126 18.94 0.08 -0.22
N PRO A 127 19.56 -0.54 -1.25
CA PRO A 127 18.93 -0.77 -2.55
C PRO A 127 17.75 -1.74 -2.51
N PHE A 128 17.63 -2.54 -1.45
CA PHE A 128 16.62 -3.60 -1.35
C PHE A 128 15.49 -3.27 -0.36
N VAL A 129 15.47 -2.04 0.18
CA VAL A 129 14.53 -1.61 1.23
C VAL A 129 13.06 -1.56 0.80
N SER A 130 12.78 -1.48 -0.50
CA SER A 130 11.41 -1.51 -1.04
C SER A 130 10.90 -2.94 -1.29
N LEU A 131 11.78 -3.94 -1.21
CA LEU A 131 11.43 -5.35 -1.47
C LEU A 131 10.85 -6.03 -0.23
N SER A 132 10.27 -7.23 -0.43
CA SER A 132 9.91 -8.05 0.72
C SER A 132 11.19 -8.51 1.45
N PRO A 133 11.16 -8.76 2.77
CA PRO A 133 12.34 -9.21 3.51
C PRO A 133 13.01 -10.45 2.88
N GLN A 134 12.20 -11.36 2.36
CA GLN A 134 12.68 -12.56 1.67
C GLN A 134 13.40 -12.23 0.35
N ASP A 135 12.81 -11.39 -0.50
CA ASP A 135 13.43 -10.97 -1.77
C ASP A 135 14.69 -10.12 -1.54
N ALA A 136 14.65 -9.26 -0.52
CA ALA A 136 15.79 -8.45 -0.12
C ALA A 136 16.95 -9.33 0.34
N SER A 137 16.69 -10.40 1.11
CA SER A 137 17.71 -11.36 1.53
C SER A 137 18.41 -11.99 0.33
N PHE A 138 17.65 -12.49 -0.66
CA PHE A 138 18.26 -13.10 -1.84
C PHE A 138 19.17 -12.15 -2.61
N LEU A 139 18.79 -10.87 -2.75
CA LEU A 139 19.62 -9.90 -3.44
C LEU A 139 20.84 -9.46 -2.62
N VAL A 140 20.73 -9.41 -1.29
CA VAL A 140 21.87 -9.21 -0.39
C VAL A 140 22.86 -10.37 -0.52
N ASP A 141 22.35 -11.61 -0.51
CA ASP A 141 23.19 -12.81 -0.64
C ASP A 141 23.84 -12.89 -2.03
N LEU A 142 23.12 -12.50 -3.09
CA LEU A 142 23.68 -12.37 -4.45
C LEU A 142 24.78 -11.32 -4.51
N LYS A 143 24.55 -10.14 -3.94
CA LYS A 143 25.57 -9.08 -3.86
C LYS A 143 26.81 -9.59 -3.09
N SER A 144 26.61 -10.23 -1.94
CA SER A 144 27.68 -10.84 -1.15
C SER A 144 28.44 -11.91 -1.94
N SER A 145 27.75 -12.74 -2.73
CA SER A 145 28.39 -13.77 -3.58
C SER A 145 29.30 -13.17 -4.65
N LEU A 146 28.90 -12.03 -5.22
CA LEU A 146 29.69 -11.29 -6.21
C LEU A 146 30.90 -10.62 -5.54
N GLU A 147 30.70 -9.98 -4.38
CA GLU A 147 31.78 -9.30 -3.65
C GLU A 147 32.82 -10.29 -3.08
N SER A 148 32.37 -11.48 -2.65
CA SER A 148 33.24 -12.55 -2.13
C SER A 148 33.79 -13.48 -3.21
N ASN A 149 33.44 -13.24 -4.48
CA ASN A 149 33.86 -14.05 -5.63
C ASN A 149 33.53 -15.55 -5.45
N ASN A 150 32.38 -15.85 -4.84
CA ASN A 150 31.91 -17.21 -4.56
C ASN A 150 30.76 -17.59 -5.50
N PRO A 151 31.06 -18.21 -6.67
CA PRO A 151 30.04 -18.53 -7.67
C PRO A 151 29.06 -19.62 -7.21
N GLN A 152 29.49 -20.50 -6.29
CA GLN A 152 28.65 -21.58 -5.78
C GLN A 152 27.50 -21.04 -4.93
N LEU A 153 27.79 -20.06 -4.09
CA LEU A 153 26.78 -19.35 -3.28
C LEU A 153 25.83 -18.57 -4.19
N GLY A 154 26.36 -17.86 -5.19
CA GLY A 154 25.55 -17.12 -6.17
C GLY A 154 24.59 -18.02 -6.95
N LEU A 155 25.06 -19.18 -7.43
CA LEU A 155 24.21 -20.17 -8.12
C LEU A 155 23.11 -20.74 -7.21
N THR A 156 23.42 -21.00 -5.95
CA THR A 156 22.44 -21.52 -4.99
C THR A 156 21.35 -20.49 -4.71
N THR A 157 21.74 -19.23 -4.48
CA THR A 157 20.81 -18.11 -4.27
C THR A 157 19.94 -17.85 -5.50
N LEU A 158 20.50 -17.94 -6.72
CA LEU A 158 19.74 -17.80 -7.96
C LEU A 158 18.69 -18.88 -8.15
N ARG A 159 19.01 -20.14 -7.82
CA ARG A 159 18.02 -21.23 -7.85
C ARG A 159 16.88 -20.98 -6.87
N SER A 160 17.19 -20.66 -5.61
CA SER A 160 16.17 -20.35 -4.62
C SER A 160 15.31 -19.14 -4.99
N LEU A 161 15.90 -18.12 -5.61
CA LEU A 161 15.16 -16.96 -6.14
C LEU A 161 14.23 -17.37 -7.29
N SER A 162 14.70 -18.23 -8.21
CA SER A 162 13.91 -18.75 -9.33
C SER A 162 12.69 -19.52 -8.84
N ASP A 163 12.87 -20.47 -7.92
CA ASP A 163 11.78 -21.26 -7.34
C ASP A 163 10.75 -20.36 -6.66
N THR A 164 11.22 -19.35 -5.91
CA THR A 164 10.35 -18.38 -5.23
C THR A 164 9.57 -17.51 -6.23
N LEU A 165 10.17 -17.15 -7.36
CA LEU A 165 9.50 -16.37 -8.42
C LEU A 165 8.44 -17.21 -9.13
N GLU A 166 8.71 -18.48 -9.42
CA GLU A 166 7.76 -19.40 -10.02
C GLU A 166 6.54 -19.64 -9.11
N ASP A 167 6.78 -19.83 -7.81
CA ASP A 167 5.73 -19.90 -6.80
C ASP A 167 4.88 -18.63 -6.76
N LYS A 168 5.51 -17.46 -6.82
CA LYS A 168 4.82 -16.17 -6.82
C LYS A 168 3.99 -15.98 -8.09
N ASP A 169 4.52 -16.32 -9.25
CA ASP A 169 3.80 -16.24 -10.51
C ASP A 169 2.57 -17.17 -10.52
N THR A 170 2.75 -18.40 -10.02
CA THR A 170 1.65 -19.36 -9.84
C THR A 170 0.58 -18.81 -8.91
N ARG A 171 0.96 -18.21 -7.77
CA ARG A 171 0.01 -17.54 -6.86
C ARG A 171 -0.67 -16.33 -7.49
N ILE A 172 0.02 -15.54 -8.31
CA ILE A 172 -0.56 -14.41 -9.04
C ILE A 172 -1.60 -14.90 -10.03
N LYS A 173 -1.29 -15.94 -10.81
CA LYS A 173 -2.22 -16.58 -11.75
C LYS A 173 -3.47 -17.11 -11.03
N ILE A 174 -3.30 -17.81 -9.90
CA ILE A 174 -4.42 -18.30 -9.07
C ILE A 174 -5.24 -17.14 -8.49
N LYS A 175 -4.61 -16.04 -8.05
CA LYS A 175 -5.32 -14.85 -7.56
C LYS A 175 -6.08 -14.14 -8.67
N ALA A 176 -5.50 -14.03 -9.86
CA ALA A 176 -6.14 -13.41 -11.01
C ALA A 176 -7.41 -14.16 -11.39
N THR A 177 -7.36 -15.49 -11.50
CA THR A 177 -8.53 -16.32 -11.80
C THR A 177 -9.58 -16.28 -10.68
N ARG A 178 -9.17 -16.30 -9.42
CA ARG A 178 -10.08 -16.18 -8.27
C ARG A 178 -10.74 -14.79 -8.17
N SER A 179 -10.05 -13.73 -8.59
CA SER A 179 -10.58 -12.37 -8.65
C SER A 179 -11.70 -12.27 -9.68
N THR A 180 -11.52 -12.83 -10.88
CA THR A 180 -12.56 -12.82 -11.92
C THR A 180 -13.78 -13.63 -11.51
N THR A 181 -13.59 -14.80 -10.89
CA THR A 181 -14.72 -15.60 -10.39
C THR A 181 -15.46 -14.92 -9.24
N ALA A 182 -14.75 -14.25 -8.32
CA ALA A 182 -15.37 -13.49 -7.24
C ALA A 182 -16.20 -12.31 -7.76
N ILE A 183 -15.72 -11.60 -8.79
CA ILE A 183 -16.47 -10.50 -9.42
C ILE A 183 -17.73 -11.03 -10.12
N ALA A 184 -17.62 -12.16 -10.83
CA ALA A 184 -18.77 -12.80 -11.49
C ALA A 184 -19.84 -13.25 -10.48
N VAL A 185 -19.42 -13.90 -9.38
CA VAL A 185 -20.34 -14.30 -8.30
C VAL A 185 -21.00 -13.08 -7.66
N ALA A 186 -20.25 -12.02 -7.36
CA ALA A 186 -20.82 -10.79 -6.80
C ALA A 186 -21.83 -10.12 -7.74
N ALA A 187 -21.58 -10.14 -9.06
CA ALA A 187 -22.51 -9.61 -10.05
C ALA A 187 -23.81 -10.44 -10.12
N VAL A 188 -23.70 -11.77 -10.06
CA VAL A 188 -24.86 -12.67 -10.02
C VAL A 188 -25.66 -12.48 -8.72
N ASP A 189 -25.00 -12.40 -7.57
CA ASP A 189 -25.66 -12.16 -6.28
C ASP A 189 -26.36 -10.80 -6.25
N ALA A 190 -25.72 -9.74 -6.77
CA ALA A 190 -26.33 -8.42 -6.87
C ALA A 190 -27.58 -8.44 -7.77
N PHE A 191 -27.49 -9.11 -8.92
CA PHE A 191 -28.63 -9.27 -9.83
C PHE A 191 -29.78 -10.05 -9.19
N LEU A 192 -29.48 -11.19 -8.55
CA LEU A 192 -30.48 -12.00 -7.85
C LEU A 192 -31.13 -11.23 -6.69
N THR A 193 -30.34 -10.46 -5.93
CA THR A 193 -30.86 -9.64 -4.83
C THR A 193 -31.83 -8.57 -5.33
N ILE A 194 -31.50 -7.90 -6.44
CA ILE A 194 -32.38 -6.91 -7.06
C ILE A 194 -33.65 -7.59 -7.62
N PHE A 195 -33.50 -8.72 -8.30
CA PHE A 195 -34.59 -9.45 -8.92
C PHE A 195 -35.59 -10.01 -7.90
N PHE A 196 -35.11 -10.69 -6.85
CA PHE A 196 -35.95 -11.16 -5.74
C PHE A 196 -36.49 -10.02 -4.89
N GLY A 197 -35.71 -8.93 -4.73
CA GLY A 197 -36.19 -7.70 -4.11
C GLY A 197 -37.40 -7.14 -4.84
N LEU A 198 -37.35 -7.03 -6.18
CA LEU A 198 -38.47 -6.57 -7.01
C LEU A 198 -39.67 -7.52 -7.00
N LEU A 199 -39.44 -8.83 -7.09
CA LEU A 199 -40.50 -9.84 -6.97
C LEU A 199 -41.23 -9.77 -5.63
N SER A 200 -40.54 -9.38 -4.55
CA SER A 200 -41.17 -9.23 -3.23
C SER A 200 -42.17 -8.07 -3.13
N PHE A 201 -42.16 -7.13 -4.08
CA PHE A 201 -43.11 -6.01 -4.17
C PHE A 201 -44.32 -6.30 -5.07
N LEU A 202 -44.31 -7.39 -5.82
CA LEU A 202 -45.49 -7.86 -6.56
C LEU A 202 -46.37 -8.66 -5.60
N PRO A 203 -47.56 -8.14 -5.21
CA PRO A 203 -48.52 -8.95 -4.47
C PRO A 203 -49.07 -10.03 -5.40
N LEU A 204 -48.63 -11.27 -5.19
CA LEU A 204 -49.34 -12.47 -5.62
C LEU A 204 -50.36 -12.87 -4.54
#